data_AF-A0A2V7JNK6-F1
#
_entry.id   AF-A0A2V7JNK6-F1
#
_cell.length_a   1.000
_cell.length_b   1.000
_cell.length_c   1.000
_cell.angle_alpha   90.00
_cell.angle_beta   90.00
_cell.angle_gamma   90.00
#
_symmetry.space_group_name_H-M   'P 1'
#
loop_
_entity.id
_entity.type
_entity.pdbx_description
1 polymer ?
#
loop_
_entity_poly.entity_id
_entity_poly.type
_entity_poly.pdbx_seq_one_letter_code
_entity_poly.pdbx_strand_id
1 'polypeptide(L)'
;MSPSRTALVAGGSGLVGGHVLRQLLEDPDYDRVTALTRRPLALTHKKLVQRVVDFDRLAEVGDFPRVHDVFCCLGTTIKQAGSQEAFRKVDLAYVV
;
A
#
# COMPACT_ATOMS: atom_id res chain seq x y z
N MET A 1 21.69 17.79 -5.36
CA MET A 1 20.52 17.14 -4.72
C MET A 1 19.92 16.22 -5.75
N SER A 2 19.88 14.91 -5.48
CA SER A 2 19.08 13.98 -6.28
C SER A 2 17.60 14.40 -6.17
N PRO A 3 16.79 14.26 -7.23
CA PRO A 3 15.37 14.56 -7.15
C PRO A 3 14.73 13.63 -6.10
N SER A 4 14.00 14.21 -5.15
CA SER A 4 13.41 13.40 -4.10
C SER A 4 12.15 12.70 -4.59
N ARG A 5 12.13 11.37 -4.42
CA ARG A 5 11.10 10.48 -4.95
C ARG A 5 9.93 10.42 -3.98
N THR A 6 8.82 9.93 -4.51
CA THR A 6 7.62 9.64 -3.72
C THR A 6 7.10 8.28 -4.10
N ALA A 7 6.74 7.47 -3.11
CA ALA A 7 6.24 6.12 -3.33
C ALA A 7 4.79 5.97 -2.87
N LEU A 8 4.09 5.02 -3.48
CA LEU A 8 2.83 4.48 -3.01
C LEU A 8 3.01 2.98 -2.69
N VAL A 9 2.52 2.54 -1.53
CA VAL A 9 2.53 1.13 -1.11
C VAL A 9 1.10 0.67 -0.87
N ALA A 10 0.61 -0.23 -1.71
CA ALA A 10 -0.65 -0.93 -1.48
C ALA A 10 -0.41 -2.19 -0.65
N GLY A 11 -1.17 -2.38 0.42
CA GLY A 11 -0.97 -3.54 1.32
C GLY A 11 0.13 -3.35 2.37
N GLY A 12 0.44 -2.09 2.72
CA GLY A 12 1.46 -1.75 3.74
C GLY A 12 1.20 -2.31 5.16
N SER A 13 0.01 -2.86 5.44
CA SER A 13 -0.31 -3.56 6.69
C SER A 13 0.04 -5.05 6.69
N GLY A 14 0.39 -5.62 5.53
CA GLY A 14 0.74 -7.03 5.38
C GLY A 14 2.18 -7.31 5.78
N LEU A 15 2.57 -8.59 5.80
CA LEU A 15 3.93 -9.00 6.16
C LEU A 15 4.97 -8.31 5.25
N VAL A 16 4.91 -8.57 3.94
CA VAL A 16 5.86 -8.00 2.97
C VAL A 16 5.70 -6.48 2.89
N GLY A 17 4.47 -5.99 2.71
CA GLY A 17 4.20 -4.56 2.58
C GLY A 17 4.67 -3.74 3.79
N GLY A 18 4.60 -4.29 5.00
CA GLY A 18 5.10 -3.63 6.21
C GLY A 18 6.64 -3.55 6.27
N HIS A 19 7.36 -4.48 5.65
CA HIS A 19 8.82 -4.39 5.50
C HIS A 19 9.21 -3.40 4.41
N VAL A 20 8.52 -3.39 3.27
CA VAL A 20 8.73 -2.41 2.18
C VAL A 20 8.48 -1.00 2.71
N LEU A 21 7.35 -0.79 3.40
CA LEU A 21 6.98 0.52 3.94
C LEU A 21 8.06 1.08 4.87
N ARG A 22 8.60 0.27 5.79
CA ARG A 22 9.65 0.72 6.71
C ARG A 22 10.94 1.12 5.98
N GLN A 23 11.38 0.31 5.03
CA GLN A 23 12.57 0.62 4.24
C GLN A 23 12.42 1.94 3.48
N LEU A 24 11.27 2.16 2.82
CA LEU A 24 11.01 3.42 2.09
C LEU A 24 10.93 4.65 3.01
N LEU A 25 10.46 4.48 4.25
CA LEU A 25 10.40 5.59 5.21
C LEU A 25 11.79 5.99 5.72
N GLU A 26 12.71 5.03 5.81
CA GLU A 26 14.10 5.24 6.24
C GLU A 26 15.00 5.71 5.09
N ASP A 27 14.65 5.38 3.85
CA ASP A 27 15.43 5.71 2.65
C ASP A 27 15.46 7.23 2.39
N PRO A 28 16.65 7.86 2.33
CA PRO A 28 16.79 9.29 2.05
C PRO A 28 16.37 9.71 0.64
N ASP A 29 16.27 8.79 -0.31
CA ASP A 29 15.84 9.09 -1.68
C ASP A 29 14.32 9.35 -1.79
N TYR A 30 13.56 9.05 -0.74
CA TYR A 30 12.11 9.32 -0.67
C TYR A 30 11.78 10.42 0.35
N ASP A 31 11.02 11.41 -0.08
CA ASP A 31 10.46 12.46 0.80
C ASP A 31 9.09 12.07 1.37
N ARG A 32 8.34 11.26 0.63
CA ARG A 32 6.95 10.91 0.97
C ARG A 32 6.59 9.50 0.54
N VAL A 33 5.96 8.77 1.45
CA VAL A 33 5.44 7.42 1.20
C VAL A 33 3.96 7.39 1.54
N THR A 34 3.12 7.08 0.55
CA THR A 34 1.67 6.93 0.73
C THR A 34 1.33 5.46 0.92
N ALA A 35 0.82 5.09 2.08
CA ALA A 35 0.31 3.74 2.33
C ALA A 35 -1.19 3.66 2.02
N LEU A 36 -1.58 2.83 1.04
CA LEU A 36 -2.97 2.45 0.81
C LEU A 36 -3.30 1.21 1.63
N THR A 37 -4.21 1.34 2.58
CA THR A 37 -4.61 0.26 3.50
C THR A 37 -6.12 0.24 3.70
N ARG A 38 -6.66 -0.91 4.15
CA ARG A 38 -8.09 -1.02 4.51
C ARG A 38 -8.42 -0.44 5.89
N ARG A 39 -7.39 -0.26 6.73
CA ARG A 39 -7.49 0.18 8.12
C ARG A 39 -6.26 1.03 8.47
N PRO A 40 -6.38 1.99 9.40
CA PRO A 40 -5.24 2.74 9.89
C PRO A 40 -4.11 1.83 10.40
N LEU A 41 -2.87 2.20 10.12
CA LEU A 41 -1.68 1.60 10.68
C LEU A 41 -1.36 2.25 12.02
N ALA A 42 -0.96 1.44 13.01
CA ALA A 42 -0.36 1.91 14.25
C ALA A 42 1.11 2.31 14.04
N LEU A 43 1.38 3.13 13.01
CA LEU A 43 2.70 3.60 12.61
C LEU A 43 2.62 5.10 12.33
N THR A 44 3.54 5.85 12.90
CA THR A 44 3.68 7.29 12.69
C THR A 44 5.09 7.60 12.18
N HIS A 45 5.18 8.37 11.10
CA HIS A 45 6.46 8.82 10.56
C HIS A 45 6.29 10.12 9.79
N LYS A 46 7.28 11.01 9.82
CA LYS A 46 7.23 12.33 9.16
C LYS A 46 6.97 12.27 7.65
N LYS A 47 7.42 11.18 7.00
CA LYS A 47 7.26 10.93 5.56
C LYS A 47 5.98 10.14 5.22
N LEU A 48 5.30 9.58 6.23
CA LEU A 48 4.18 8.66 6.02
C LEU A 48 2.87 9.42 5.83
N VAL A 49 2.20 9.17 4.72
CA VAL A 49 0.80 9.54 4.50
C VAL A 49 -0.02 8.26 4.44
N GLN A 50 -1.02 8.14 5.30
CA GLN A 50 -1.94 7.00 5.28
C GLN A 50 -3.22 7.38 4.51
N ARG A 51 -3.63 6.52 3.59
CA ARG A 51 -4.88 6.63 2.84
C ARG A 51 -5.67 5.35 3.08
N VAL A 52 -6.69 5.44 3.92
CA VAL A 52 -7.60 4.33 4.17
C VAL A 52 -8.58 4.27 3.02
N VAL A 53 -8.58 3.15 2.30
CA VAL A 53 -9.41 2.92 1.11
C VAL A 53 -10.15 1.61 1.22
N ASP A 54 -11.33 1.57 0.60
CA ASP A 54 -11.99 0.32 0.27
C ASP A 54 -11.52 -0.14 -1.11
N PHE A 55 -10.80 -1.27 -1.15
CA PHE A 55 -10.29 -1.81 -2.42
C PHE A 55 -11.41 -2.33 -3.33
N ASP A 56 -12.59 -2.62 -2.78
CA ASP A 56 -13.77 -2.96 -3.59
C ASP A 56 -14.34 -1.76 -4.36
N ARG A 57 -14.02 -0.56 -3.90
CA ARG A 57 -14.51 0.69 -4.44
C ARG A 57 -13.35 1.61 -4.84
N LEU A 58 -12.20 1.01 -5.18
CA LEU A 58 -10.98 1.77 -5.49
C LEU A 58 -11.19 2.68 -6.70
N ALA A 59 -12.01 2.26 -7.68
CA ALA A 59 -12.36 3.07 -8.85
C ALA A 59 -13.18 4.33 -8.49
N GLU A 60 -13.83 4.35 -7.32
CA GLU A 60 -14.56 5.52 -6.81
C GLU A 60 -13.66 6.44 -5.99
N VAL A 61 -12.52 5.94 -5.51
CA VAL A 61 -11.47 6.78 -4.93
C VAL A 61 -10.92 7.61 -6.08
N GLY A 62 -11.14 8.92 -6.02
CA GLY A 62 -10.70 9.87 -7.05
C GLY A 62 -9.18 9.99 -7.14
N ASP A 63 -8.65 11.22 -7.11
CA ASP A 63 -7.23 11.45 -7.36
C ASP A 63 -6.30 10.72 -6.38
N PHE A 64 -5.55 9.76 -6.93
CA PHE A 64 -4.33 9.25 -6.31
C PHE A 64 -3.20 10.25 -6.52
N PRO A 65 -2.29 10.39 -5.55
CA PRO A 65 -1.13 11.24 -5.75
C PRO A 65 -0.33 10.73 -6.94
N ARG A 66 0.11 11.64 -7.82
CA ARG A 66 1.20 11.32 -8.75
C ARG A 66 2.41 10.92 -7.91
N VAL A 67 2.92 9.73 -8.17
CA VAL A 67 4.09 9.15 -7.51
C VAL A 67 5.09 8.68 -8.54
N HIS A 68 6.34 8.56 -8.10
CA HIS A 68 7.43 8.06 -8.93
C HIS A 68 7.40 6.53 -8.96
N ASP A 69 7.04 5.92 -7.82
CA ASP A 69 7.10 4.48 -7.63
C ASP A 69 5.84 3.93 -6.97
N VAL A 70 5.42 2.74 -7.40
CA VAL A 70 4.29 2.01 -6.85
C VAL A 70 4.73 0.60 -6.47
N PHE A 71 4.47 0.23 -5.22
CA PHE A 71 4.71 -1.10 -4.68
C PHE A 71 3.35 -1.75 -4.38
N CYS A 72 2.97 -2.74 -5.17
CA CYS A 72 1.79 -3.56 -4.89
C CYS A 72 2.20 -4.74 -4.01
N CYS A 73 1.81 -4.70 -2.74
CA CYS A 73 1.97 -5.79 -1.78
C CYS A 73 0.60 -6.29 -1.31
N LEU A 74 -0.40 -6.17 -2.18
CA LEU A 74 -1.70 -6.81 -1.96
C LEU A 74 -1.53 -8.32 -2.03
N GLY A 75 -2.31 -8.99 -1.22
CA GLY A 75 -2.22 -10.42 -1.02
C GLY A 75 -2.89 -10.79 0.28
N THR A 76 -3.31 -12.04 0.37
CA THR A 76 -3.89 -12.63 1.57
C THR A 76 -3.48 -14.08 1.63
N THR A 77 -3.58 -14.71 2.79
CA THR A 77 -3.49 -16.17 2.86
C THR A 77 -4.88 -16.76 2.67
N ILE A 78 -4.97 -18.01 2.19
CA ILE A 78 -6.26 -18.73 2.11
C ILE A 78 -6.95 -18.74 3.47
N LYS A 79 -6.19 -18.95 4.55
CA LYS A 79 -6.69 -18.92 5.92
C LYS A 79 -7.34 -17.58 6.30
N GLN A 80 -6.71 -16.46 5.92
CA GLN A 80 -7.27 -15.12 6.19
C GLN A 80 -8.42 -14.76 5.26
N ALA A 81 -8.41 -15.25 4.02
CA ALA A 81 -9.47 -15.02 3.05
C ALA A 81 -10.75 -15.76 3.40
N GLY A 82 -10.65 -16.95 4.00
CA GLY A 82 -11.80 -17.78 4.38
C GLY A 82 -12.44 -18.56 3.22
N SER A 83 -12.19 -18.17 1.97
CA SER A 83 -12.62 -18.90 0.78
C SER A 83 -11.64 -18.74 -0.39
N GLN A 84 -11.70 -19.63 -1.38
CA GLN A 84 -10.90 -19.52 -2.60
C GLN A 84 -11.29 -18.30 -3.43
N GLU A 85 -12.58 -17.96 -3.46
CA GLU A 85 -13.10 -16.77 -4.16
C GLU A 85 -12.55 -15.49 -3.55
N ALA A 86 -12.60 -15.36 -2.22
CA ALA A 86 -12.05 -14.21 -1.51
C ALA A 86 -10.52 -14.12 -1.65
N PHE A 87 -9.83 -15.26 -1.69
CA PHE A 87 -8.40 -15.32 -1.96
C PHE A 87 -8.09 -14.80 -3.37
N ARG A 88 -8.75 -15.35 -4.39
CA ARG A 88 -8.58 -14.93 -5.79
C ARG A 88 -8.93 -13.45 -5.98
N LYS A 89 -9.95 -12.95 -5.30
CA LYS A 89 -10.33 -11.54 -5.36
C LYS A 89 -9.18 -10.62 -4.94
N VAL A 90 -8.55 -10.90 -3.80
CA VAL A 90 -7.46 -10.08 -3.27
C VAL A 90 -6.16 -10.26 -4.09
N ASP A 91 -5.85 -11.50 -4.45
CA ASP A 91 -4.55 -11.85 -5.05
C ASP A 91 -4.49 -11.57 -6.56
N LEU A 92 -5.64 -11.61 -7.24
CA LEU A 92 -5.73 -11.42 -8.68
C LEU A 92 -6.60 -10.21 -9.04
N ALA A 93 -7.83 -10.13 -8.53
CA ALA A 93 -8.80 -9.14 -9.05
C ALA A 93 -8.51 -7.69 -8.62
N TYR A 94 -7.87 -7.46 -7.47
CA TYR A 94 -7.45 -6.11 -7.06
C TYR A 94 -6.16 -5.61 -7.74
N VAL A 95 -5.47 -6.46 -8.50
CA VAL A 95 -4.14 -6.20 -9.07
C VAL A 95 -4.22 -5.97 -10.59
N VAL A 96 -5.40 -5.65 -11.12
CA VAL A 96 -5.68 -5.48 -12.55
C VAL A 96 -5.80 -4.00 -12.94
#